data_AF-A0A4P9ZKJ3-F1
#
_entry.id   AF-A0A4P9ZKJ3-F1
#
_cell.length_a   1.000
_cell.length_b   1.000
_cell.length_c   1.000
_cell.angle_alpha   90.00
_cell.angle_beta   90.00
_cell.angle_gamma   90.00
#
_symmetry.space_group_name_H-M   'P 1'
#
loop_
_entity.id
_entity.type
_entity.pdbx_description
1 polymer ?
#
loop_
_entity_poly.entity_id
_entity_poly.type
_entity_poly.pdbx_seq_one_letter_code
_entity_poly.pdbx_strand_id
1 'polypeptide(L)'
;LPKKGTCKHYGKSYRWFRFPCCGKLYPCDTCHDAQETGHPAQMARRVMCGLCSEEQPYRGDVEICRSCGGTFAKGSDGRPYWEGGKGMRDKSKMSRKDAHKYRGLNKTVAKKG
;
A
#
# COMPACT_ATOMS: atom_id res chain seq x y z
N LEU A 1 -11.17 -2.51 14.43
CA LEU A 1 -11.07 -1.12 13.92
C LEU A 1 -11.84 -0.95 12.60
N PRO A 2 -12.50 0.21 12.36
CA PRO A 2 -13.25 0.46 11.12
C PRO A 2 -12.40 0.31 9.85
N LYS A 3 -12.98 -0.28 8.81
CA LYS A 3 -12.39 -0.48 7.47
C LYS A 3 -10.95 -0.99 7.47
N LYS A 4 -10.55 -1.70 8.52
CA LYS A 4 -9.18 -2.22 8.73
C LYS A 4 -8.07 -1.16 8.60
N GLY A 5 -8.34 0.13 8.81
CA GLY A 5 -7.33 1.20 8.66
C GLY A 5 -7.26 1.87 7.30
N THR A 6 -8.11 1.46 6.36
CA THR A 6 -8.24 2.18 5.09
C THR A 6 -9.07 3.45 5.27
N CYS A 7 -8.71 4.51 4.54
CA CYS A 7 -9.47 5.75 4.45
C CYS A 7 -9.51 6.26 3.01
N LYS A 8 -10.24 7.37 2.77
CA LYS A 8 -10.36 7.99 1.45
C LYS A 8 -9.02 8.47 0.88
N HIS A 9 -8.06 8.82 1.75
CA HIS A 9 -6.72 9.27 1.36
C HIS A 9 -5.79 8.07 1.07
N TYR A 10 -5.86 7.04 1.91
CA TYR A 10 -4.98 5.87 1.86
C TYR A 10 -5.78 4.57 1.82
N GLY A 11 -6.38 4.26 0.66
CA GLY A 11 -7.19 3.05 0.45
C GLY A 11 -6.40 1.73 0.51
N LYS A 12 -5.07 1.81 0.50
CA LYS A 12 -4.15 0.67 0.61
C LYS A 12 -3.48 0.55 1.98
N SER A 13 -3.75 1.47 2.91
CA SER A 13 -3.19 1.43 4.26
C SER A 13 -4.06 0.60 5.18
N TYR A 14 -3.43 -0.19 6.04
CA TYR A 14 -4.05 -0.89 7.16
C TYR A 14 -3.58 -0.36 8.51
N ARG A 15 -3.05 0.87 8.54
CA ARG A 15 -2.53 1.53 9.74
C ARG A 15 -3.63 2.36 10.40
N TRP A 16 -3.65 2.33 11.72
CA TRP A 16 -4.22 3.40 12.55
C TRP A 16 -3.09 4.02 13.36
N PHE A 17 -3.11 5.32 13.53
CA PHE A 17 -2.07 6.05 14.23
C PHE A 17 -2.63 6.64 15.50
N ARG A 18 -1.91 6.47 16.61
CA ARG A 18 -2.20 7.21 17.85
C ARG A 18 -1.37 8.48 17.85
N PHE A 19 -2.06 9.61 17.82
CA PHE A 19 -1.43 10.92 17.80
C PHE A 19 -1.14 11.37 19.24
N PRO A 20 0.11 11.70 19.60
CA PRO A 20 0.46 12.06 20.97
C PRO A 20 -0.11 13.43 21.39
N CYS A 21 -0.50 14.28 20.45
CA CYS A 21 -1.12 15.58 20.75
C CYS A 21 -2.47 15.45 21.46
N CYS A 22 -3.24 14.39 21.21
CA CYS A 22 -4.58 14.20 21.78
C CYS A 22 -4.90 12.76 22.22
N GLY A 23 -4.00 11.81 22.01
CA GLY A 23 -4.17 10.40 22.36
C GLY A 23 -5.18 9.63 21.49
N LYS A 24 -5.81 10.30 20.52
CA LYS A 24 -6.84 9.74 19.63
C LYS A 24 -6.24 8.91 18.50
N LEU A 25 -7.07 8.05 17.92
CA LEU A 25 -6.71 7.14 16.83
C LEU A 25 -7.32 7.60 15.50
N TYR A 26 -6.49 7.73 14.45
CA TYR A 26 -6.94 8.03 13.10
C TYR A 26 -6.22 7.16 12.05
N PRO A 27 -6.84 6.85 10.90
CA PRO A 27 -6.21 6.04 9.86
C PRO A 27 -5.06 6.76 9.14
N CYS A 28 -4.99 8.10 9.24
CA CYS A 28 -3.90 8.93 8.73
C CYS A 28 -3.94 10.33 9.33
N ASP A 29 -2.84 11.06 9.15
CA ASP A 29 -2.63 12.48 9.46
C ASP A 29 -3.73 13.38 8.87
N THR A 30 -4.04 13.23 7.58
CA THR A 30 -5.09 14.06 6.95
C THR A 30 -6.47 13.85 7.57
N CYS A 31 -6.76 12.64 8.07
CA CYS A 31 -8.01 12.37 8.78
C CYS A 31 -8.03 12.95 10.19
N HIS A 32 -6.85 13.03 10.84
CA HIS A 32 -6.69 13.66 12.13
C HIS A 32 -6.88 15.18 12.00
N ASP A 33 -6.11 15.84 11.11
CA ASP A 33 -6.11 17.30 10.98
C ASP A 33 -7.47 17.85 10.53
N ALA A 34 -8.22 17.08 9.75
CA ALA A 34 -9.58 17.46 9.34
C ALA A 34 -10.60 17.45 10.50
N GLN A 35 -10.34 16.69 11.57
CA GLN A 35 -11.23 16.57 12.73
C GLN A 35 -10.72 17.34 13.96
N GLU A 36 -9.40 17.55 14.04
CA GLU A 36 -8.73 18.13 15.19
C GLU A 36 -8.04 19.45 14.82
N THR A 37 -8.81 20.54 14.76
CA THR A 37 -8.31 21.89 14.45
C THR A 37 -7.90 22.70 15.69
N GLY A 38 -8.19 22.19 16.89
CA GLY A 38 -7.96 22.88 18.16
C GLY A 38 -6.53 22.78 18.71
N HIS A 39 -5.61 22.08 18.03
CA HIS A 39 -4.23 21.92 18.47
C HIS A 39 -3.27 21.66 17.30
N PRO A 40 -1.97 21.99 17.44
CA PRO A 40 -0.96 21.63 16.45
C PRO A 40 -0.79 20.11 16.40
N ALA A 41 -0.81 19.55 15.18
CA ALA A 41 -0.59 18.13 14.98
C ALA A 41 0.84 17.72 15.36
N GLN A 42 0.98 16.58 16.02
CA GLN A 42 2.26 15.97 16.33
C GLN A 42 2.39 14.61 15.63
N MET A 43 3.59 14.28 15.17
CA MET A 43 3.83 13.01 14.49
C MET A 43 3.49 11.82 15.40
N ALA A 44 2.72 10.87 14.86
CA ALA A 44 2.34 9.66 15.58
C ALA A 44 3.57 8.85 16.00
N ARG A 45 3.55 8.31 17.22
CA ARG A 45 4.63 7.46 17.78
C ARG A 45 4.22 6.00 17.93
N ARG A 46 2.93 5.71 17.75
CA ARG A 46 2.35 4.36 17.82
C ARG A 46 1.48 4.12 16.61
N VAL A 47 1.50 2.89 16.13
CA VAL A 47 0.62 2.38 15.08
C VAL A 47 -0.18 1.22 15.64
N MET A 48 -1.48 1.23 15.44
CA MET A 48 -2.38 0.13 15.75
C MET A 48 -2.73 -0.59 14.46
N CYS A 49 -2.65 -1.92 14.50
CA CYS A 49 -2.88 -2.76 13.34
C CYS A 49 -4.35 -2.82 13.00
N GLY A 50 -4.72 -2.37 11.80
CA GLY A 50 -6.11 -2.45 11.35
C GLY A 50 -6.60 -3.89 11.13
N LEU A 51 -5.71 -4.88 11.07
CA LEU A 51 -6.05 -6.29 10.88
C LEU A 51 -6.30 -7.04 12.20
N CYS A 52 -5.42 -6.89 13.19
CA CYS A 52 -5.53 -7.60 14.48
C CYS A 52 -5.76 -6.68 15.69
N SER A 53 -5.80 -5.36 15.50
CA SER A 53 -5.97 -4.34 16.55
C SER A 53 -4.84 -4.24 17.58
N GLU A 54 -3.68 -4.87 17.32
CA GLU A 54 -2.50 -4.74 18.19
C GLU A 54 -1.80 -3.38 18.00
N GLU A 55 -1.40 -2.72 19.10
CA GLU A 55 -0.62 -1.49 19.06
C GLU A 55 0.89 -1.78 19.14
N GLN A 56 1.68 -1.08 18.32
CA GLN A 56 3.14 -1.23 18.29
C GLN A 56 3.85 0.13 18.09
N PRO A 57 5.13 0.27 18.48
CA PRO A 57 5.91 1.47 18.20
C PRO A 57 5.96 1.78 16.70
N TYR A 58 5.78 3.05 16.34
CA TYR A 58 5.91 3.54 14.97
C TYR A 58 7.16 4.40 14.82
N ARG A 59 8.07 3.97 13.94
CA ARG A 59 9.33 4.67 13.61
C ARG A 59 9.37 5.19 12.16
N GLY A 60 8.23 5.18 11.46
CA GLY A 60 8.10 5.61 10.06
C GLY A 60 8.31 4.49 9.03
N ASP A 61 9.16 3.53 9.34
CA ASP A 61 9.59 2.40 8.49
C ASP A 61 8.83 1.09 8.76
N VAL A 62 7.78 1.14 9.57
CA VAL A 62 7.06 -0.08 10.00
C VAL A 62 6.14 -0.57 8.88
N GLU A 63 6.53 -1.68 8.26
CA GLU A 63 5.78 -2.31 7.15
C GLU A 63 4.91 -3.49 7.58
N ILE A 64 5.29 -4.21 8.64
CA ILE A 64 4.63 -5.46 9.06
C ILE A 64 4.20 -5.37 10.53
N CYS A 65 3.03 -5.92 10.83
CA CYS A 65 2.54 -6.09 12.19
C CYS A 65 3.32 -7.21 12.90
N ARG A 66 3.89 -6.92 14.06
CA ARG A 66 4.72 -7.87 14.81
C ARG A 66 3.90 -8.98 15.48
N SER A 67 2.61 -8.73 15.70
CA SER A 67 1.69 -9.67 16.36
C SER A 67 1.09 -10.66 15.36
N CYS A 68 0.53 -10.19 14.24
CA CYS A 68 -0.14 -11.07 13.28
C CYS A 68 0.64 -11.34 11.98
N GLY A 69 1.80 -10.69 11.77
CA GLY A 69 2.58 -10.81 10.54
C GLY A 69 1.95 -10.12 9.31
N GLY A 70 0.79 -9.48 9.45
CA GLY A 70 0.12 -8.81 8.35
C GLY A 70 0.83 -7.52 7.90
N THR A 71 0.88 -7.27 6.59
CA THR A 71 1.46 -6.04 6.02
C THR A 71 0.53 -4.84 6.23
N PHE A 72 1.10 -3.69 6.59
CA PHE A 72 0.38 -2.44 6.80
C PHE A 72 0.05 -1.65 5.54
N ALA A 73 0.66 -2.01 4.41
CA ALA A 73 0.28 -1.53 3.11
C ALA A 73 -0.08 -2.75 2.27
N LYS A 74 -1.20 -2.69 1.54
CA LYS A 74 -1.29 -3.49 0.31
C LYS A 74 -0.11 -3.07 -0.54
N GLY A 75 0.76 -4.02 -0.86
CA GLY A 75 1.83 -3.79 -1.83
C GLY A 75 1.23 -3.06 -3.03
N SER A 76 2.00 -2.16 -3.64
CA SER A 76 1.69 -1.88 -5.03
C SER A 76 1.67 -3.22 -5.71
N ASP A 77 0.48 -3.69 -6.13
CA ASP A 77 0.34 -4.58 -7.26
C ASP A 77 0.96 -3.80 -8.43
N GLY A 78 2.28 -3.72 -8.43
CA GLY A 78 3.10 -3.33 -9.54
C GLY A 78 2.79 -4.41 -10.53
N ARG A 79 1.71 -4.20 -11.30
CA ARG A 79 1.47 -4.84 -12.58
C ARG A 79 2.86 -4.85 -13.22
N PRO A 80 3.52 -6.02 -13.29
CA PRO A 80 4.94 -6.07 -13.59
C PRO A 80 5.14 -5.35 -14.91
N TYR A 81 5.77 -4.18 -14.85
CA TYR A 81 6.09 -3.45 -16.05
C TYR A 81 7.22 -4.21 -16.72
N TRP A 82 7.08 -4.46 -18.02
CA TRP A 82 8.11 -5.18 -18.76
C TRP A 82 9.30 -4.23 -18.98
N GLU A 83 10.28 -4.26 -18.09
CA GLU A 83 11.51 -3.47 -18.19
C GLU A 83 12.54 -4.20 -19.04
N GLY A 84 12.33 -4.26 -20.35
CA GLY A 84 13.37 -4.72 -21.28
C GLY A 84 13.85 -6.16 -21.07
N GLY A 85 13.01 -7.05 -20.52
CA GLY A 85 13.33 -8.47 -20.28
C GLY A 85 13.39 -8.88 -18.81
N LYS A 86 13.39 -7.94 -17.87
CA LYS A 86 13.20 -8.23 -16.43
C LYS A 86 11.78 -7.83 -16.01
N GLY A 87 10.85 -8.77 -16.16
CA GLY A 87 9.45 -8.61 -15.78
C GLY A 87 8.60 -9.75 -16.33
N MET A 88 7.67 -10.27 -15.53
CA MET A 88 6.82 -11.39 -15.95
C MET A 88 5.87 -10.92 -17.05
N ARG A 89 6.06 -11.41 -18.29
CA ARG A 89 5.19 -11.12 -19.43
C ARG A 89 3.88 -11.93 -19.36
N ASP A 90 3.13 -11.73 -18.28
CA ASP A 90 1.83 -12.37 -18.06
C ASP A 90 0.71 -11.45 -18.60
N LYS A 91 0.18 -11.79 -19.78
CA LYS A 91 -0.85 -10.99 -20.46
C LYS A 91 -2.12 -10.80 -19.62
N SER A 92 -2.40 -11.71 -18.68
CA SER A 92 -3.56 -11.61 -17.79
C SER A 92 -3.39 -10.50 -16.75
N LYS A 93 -2.14 -10.24 -16.33
CA LYS A 93 -1.76 -9.24 -15.33
C LYS A 93 -1.30 -7.92 -15.96
N MET A 94 -1.02 -7.90 -17.27
CA MET A 94 -0.65 -6.69 -18.00
C MET A 94 -1.86 -5.79 -18.31
N SER A 95 -1.67 -4.49 -18.13
CA SER A 95 -2.65 -3.46 -18.51
C SER A 95 -3.02 -3.56 -19.99
N ARG A 96 -4.29 -3.31 -20.33
CA ARG A 96 -4.74 -3.23 -21.73
C ARG A 96 -4.07 -2.08 -22.51
N LYS A 97 -3.62 -1.05 -21.80
CA LYS A 97 -2.93 0.13 -22.36
C LYS A 97 -1.41 -0.10 -22.54
N ASP A 98 -0.91 -1.26 -22.13
CA ASP A 98 0.52 -1.58 -22.25
C ASP A 98 0.84 -1.98 -23.70
N ALA A 99 1.66 -1.19 -24.38
CA ALA A 99 2.06 -1.41 -25.77
C ALA A 99 2.80 -2.75 -25.97
N HIS A 100 3.40 -3.31 -24.93
CA HIS A 100 4.13 -4.59 -24.97
C HIS A 100 3.20 -5.80 -24.78
N LYS A 101 1.94 -5.62 -24.36
CA LYS A 101 0.98 -6.72 -24.16
C LYS A 101 0.78 -7.57 -25.41
N TYR A 102 0.69 -6.93 -26.57
CA TYR A 102 0.41 -7.60 -27.86
C TYR A 102 1.63 -7.62 -28.82
N ARG A 103 2.76 -7.05 -28.42
CA ARG A 103 3.94 -6.88 -29.30
C ARG A 103 4.60 -8.21 -29.67
N GLY A 104 4.71 -8.55 -30.95
CA GLY A 104 5.42 -9.77 -31.40
C GLY A 104 4.59 -11.06 -31.38
N LEU A 105 3.26 -10.95 -31.36
CA LEU A 105 2.35 -12.09 -31.59
C LEU A 105 2.41 -12.63 -33.02
N ASN A 106 2.91 -11.83 -33.97
CA ASN A 106 3.02 -12.18 -35.39
C ASN A 106 4.46 -12.53 -35.82
N LYS A 107 5.29 -13.07 -34.93
CA LYS A 107 6.59 -13.60 -35.36
C LYS A 107 6.36 -14.92 -36.09
N THR A 108 6.49 -14.90 -37.41
CA THR A 108 6.67 -16.12 -38.20
C THR A 108 7.88 -16.87 -37.65
N VAL A 109 7.72 -18.16 -37.36
CA VAL A 109 8.85 -19.01 -36.97
C VAL A 109 9.75 -19.12 -38.19
N ALA A 110 10.95 -18.55 -38.13
CA ALA A 110 11.96 -18.77 -39.16
C ALA A 110 12.27 -20.27 -39.23
N LYS A 111 12.07 -20.88 -40.40
CA LYS A 111 12.53 -22.25 -40.67
C LYS A 111 14.04 -22.28 -40.44
N LYS A 112 14.49 -23.07 -39.46
CA LYS A 112 15.91 -23.42 -39.36
C LYS A 112 16.27 -24.21 -40.62
N GLY A 113 17.21 -23.68 -41.39
CA GLY A 113 17.90 -24.41 -42.47
C GLY A 113 18.89 -25.40 -41.92
#